data_AF-R6WQL1-F1
#
_entry.id   AF-R6WQL1-F1
#
_cell.length_a   1.000
_cell.length_b   1.000
_cell.length_c   1.000
_cell.angle_alpha   90.00
_cell.angle_beta   90.00
_cell.angle_gamma   90.00
#
_symmetry.space_group_name_H-M   'P 1'
#
loop_
_entity.id
_entity.type
_entity.pdbx_description
1 polymer ?
#
loop_
_entity_poly.entity_id
_entity_poly.type
_entity_poly.pdbx_seq_one_letter_code
_entity_poly.pdbx_strand_id
1 'polypeptide(L)'
;MGPLEELAQELIEQNHCEVAVSQDIRTSLQEADIVITVTSALDFLIEPGDLKPGAVVCDVARPRNVSREVSLKRNDVLVIEGGVINVPGDVDFHFNFGFPPHTSYACMAETMILALDGRYENFSLGRSLDINKINLISQLADKHNFKMAGFRNFERAVSTQHIEEVKHNAQHALAVHGC
;
A
#
# COMPACT_ATOMS: atom_id res chain seq x y z
N MET A 1 -27.16 -2.48 7.87
CA MET A 1 -25.75 -2.40 8.30
C MET A 1 -25.01 -1.68 7.17
N GLY A 2 -24.05 -0.80 7.45
CA GLY A 2 -23.30 -0.15 6.37
C GLY A 2 -22.22 -1.11 5.82
N PRO A 3 -21.61 -0.79 4.67
CA PRO A 3 -20.60 -1.67 4.04
C PRO A 3 -19.38 -1.95 4.93
N LEU A 4 -18.99 -1.00 5.80
CA LEU A 4 -17.86 -1.16 6.71
C LEU A 4 -18.21 -2.08 7.87
N GLU A 5 -19.41 -1.96 8.41
CA GLU A 5 -19.88 -2.81 9.49
C GLU A 5 -20.08 -4.26 9.01
N GLU A 6 -20.57 -4.46 7.78
CA GLU A 6 -20.66 -5.79 7.16
C GLU A 6 -19.28 -6.46 7.04
N LEU A 7 -18.28 -5.73 6.53
CA LEU A 7 -16.91 -6.24 6.44
C LEU A 7 -16.32 -6.53 7.83
N ALA A 8 -16.56 -5.66 8.81
CA ALA A 8 -16.06 -5.88 10.16
C ALA A 8 -16.64 -7.16 10.78
N GLN A 9 -17.94 -7.42 10.58
CA GLN A 9 -18.58 -8.65 11.04
C GLN A 9 -17.98 -9.89 10.37
N GLU A 10 -17.76 -9.84 9.04
CA GLU A 10 -17.10 -10.93 8.31
C GLU A 10 -15.71 -11.22 8.87
N LEU A 11 -14.92 -10.18 9.13
CA LEU A 11 -13.57 -10.33 9.70
C LEU A 11 -13.60 -10.91 11.12
N ILE A 12 -14.57 -10.51 11.96
CA ILE A 12 -14.74 -11.06 13.31
C ILE A 12 -15.14 -12.54 13.27
N GLU A 13 -16.00 -12.93 12.34
CA GLU A 13 -16.45 -14.32 12.22
C GLU A 13 -15.35 -15.26 11.71
N GLN A 14 -14.50 -14.77 10.80
CA GLN A 14 -13.45 -15.56 10.17
C GLN A 14 -12.13 -15.56 10.95
N ASN A 15 -11.94 -14.63 11.89
CA ASN A 15 -10.65 -14.42 12.56
C ASN A 15 -10.81 -14.27 14.09
N HIS A 16 -9.72 -14.50 14.82
CA HIS A 16 -9.66 -14.29 16.26
C HIS A 16 -8.99 -12.95 16.59
N CYS A 17 -9.55 -11.84 16.11
CA CYS A 17 -9.05 -10.49 16.35
C CYS A 17 -10.17 -9.51 16.74
N GLU A 18 -9.78 -8.43 17.41
CA GLU A 18 -10.67 -7.29 17.64
C GLU A 18 -10.75 -6.46 16.37
N VAL A 19 -11.98 -6.13 15.94
CA VAL A 19 -12.22 -5.28 14.77
C VAL A 19 -13.10 -4.11 15.20
N ALA A 20 -12.65 -2.91 14.86
CA ALA A 20 -13.39 -1.68 15.11
C ALA A 20 -13.60 -0.92 13.79
N VAL A 21 -14.76 -0.29 13.67
CA VAL A 21 -15.09 0.61 12.56
C VAL A 21 -15.11 2.03 13.09
N SER A 22 -14.40 2.94 12.41
CA SER A 22 -14.36 4.36 12.76
C SER A 22 -14.44 5.21 11.49
N GLN A 23 -15.13 6.35 11.61
CA GLN A 23 -15.10 7.43 10.62
C GLN A 23 -14.16 8.57 11.04
N ASP A 24 -13.65 8.53 12.27
CA ASP A 24 -12.64 9.47 12.75
C ASP A 24 -11.24 8.95 12.43
N ILE A 25 -10.78 9.34 11.23
CA ILE A 25 -9.46 8.97 10.71
C ILE A 25 -8.35 9.41 11.67
N ARG A 26 -8.40 10.65 12.19
CA ARG A 26 -7.28 11.21 12.96
C ARG A 26 -7.09 10.46 14.27
N THR A 27 -8.16 10.21 15.00
CA THR A 27 -8.09 9.46 16.26
C THR A 27 -7.58 8.04 16.01
N SER A 28 -8.05 7.39 14.94
CA SER A 28 -7.61 6.03 14.59
C SER A 28 -6.11 5.96 14.23
N LEU A 29 -5.58 6.99 13.58
CA LEU A 29 -4.17 7.04 13.17
C LEU A 29 -3.18 7.27 14.33
N GLN A 30 -3.64 7.86 15.45
CA GLN A 30 -2.80 8.05 16.64
C GLN A 30 -2.45 6.72 17.33
N GLU A 31 -3.22 5.67 17.09
CA GLU A 31 -3.01 4.35 17.70
C GLU A 31 -2.39 3.35 16.72
N ALA A 32 -2.43 3.62 15.41
CA ALA A 32 -2.04 2.67 14.37
C ALA A 32 -0.52 2.54 14.18
N ASP A 33 0.01 1.32 14.30
CA ASP A 33 1.40 0.99 13.91
C ASP A 33 1.56 0.85 12.40
N ILE A 34 0.54 0.28 11.75
CA ILE A 34 0.50 0.02 10.31
C ILE A 34 -0.77 0.65 9.76
N VAL A 35 -0.61 1.47 8.73
CA VAL A 35 -1.69 2.15 8.04
C VAL A 35 -1.65 1.76 6.57
N ILE A 36 -2.78 1.30 6.03
CA ILE A 36 -2.93 0.98 4.61
C ILE A 36 -4.04 1.88 4.05
N THR A 37 -3.72 2.74 3.08
CA THR A 37 -4.71 3.62 2.44
C THR A 37 -5.14 3.08 1.10
N VAL A 38 -6.45 2.82 0.96
CA VAL A 38 -7.08 2.26 -0.25
C VAL A 38 -8.38 3.02 -0.57
N THR A 39 -8.29 4.34 -0.65
CA THR A 39 -9.45 5.23 -0.84
C THR A 39 -9.50 5.80 -2.26
N SER A 40 -10.69 6.26 -2.66
CA SER A 40 -10.88 7.03 -3.89
C SER A 40 -10.93 8.55 -3.64
N ALA A 41 -10.54 9.01 -2.46
CA ALA A 41 -10.49 10.44 -2.15
C ALA A 41 -9.46 11.14 -3.05
N LEU A 42 -9.81 12.36 -3.47
CA LEU A 42 -8.93 13.17 -4.32
C LEU A 42 -7.94 14.01 -3.49
N ASP A 43 -8.25 14.22 -2.22
CA ASP A 43 -7.46 15.04 -1.29
C ASP A 43 -6.50 14.20 -0.45
N PHE A 44 -5.52 14.88 0.15
CA PHE A 44 -4.72 14.29 1.22
C PHE A 44 -5.58 14.14 2.48
N LEU A 45 -5.61 12.92 3.02
CA LEU A 45 -6.35 12.56 4.22
C LEU A 45 -5.46 12.45 5.46
N ILE A 46 -4.16 12.24 5.25
CA ILE A 46 -3.17 12.01 6.31
C ILE A 46 -2.12 13.09 6.27
N GLU A 47 -2.00 13.82 7.38
CA GLU A 47 -1.02 14.89 7.60
C GLU A 47 0.01 14.48 8.67
N PRO A 48 1.15 15.20 8.79
CA PRO A 48 2.22 14.83 9.71
C PRO A 48 1.81 14.65 11.17
N GLY A 49 0.81 15.41 11.64
CA GLY A 49 0.36 15.39 13.03
C GLY A 49 -0.54 14.20 13.38
N ASP A 50 -1.05 13.47 12.39
CA ASP A 50 -2.03 12.42 12.60
C ASP A 50 -1.40 11.08 13.01
N LEU A 51 -0.11 10.90 12.72
CA LEU A 51 0.58 9.62 12.86
C LEU A 51 1.43 9.54 14.13
N LYS A 52 1.38 8.41 14.82
CA LYS A 52 2.30 8.16 15.94
C LYS A 52 3.74 7.90 15.46
N PRO A 53 4.76 8.20 16.28
CA PRO A 53 6.13 7.82 15.99
C PRO A 53 6.27 6.31 15.72
N GLY A 54 7.04 5.94 14.70
CA GLY A 54 7.23 4.56 14.28
C GLY A 54 6.14 3.99 13.37
N ALA A 55 5.09 4.75 13.05
CA ALA A 55 4.06 4.29 12.13
C ALA A 55 4.63 3.98 10.73
N VAL A 56 4.13 2.92 10.12
CA VAL A 56 4.41 2.53 8.74
C VAL A 56 3.15 2.72 7.90
N VAL A 57 3.21 3.58 6.90
CA VAL A 57 2.09 3.90 6.02
C VAL A 57 2.33 3.33 4.63
N CYS A 58 1.45 2.45 4.16
CA CYS A 58 1.43 1.94 2.80
C CYS A 58 0.31 2.65 2.00
N ASP A 59 0.71 3.63 1.17
CA ASP A 59 -0.23 4.35 0.31
C ASP A 59 -0.40 3.64 -1.03
N VAL A 60 -1.53 2.93 -1.17
CA VAL A 60 -1.91 2.22 -2.39
C VAL A 60 -2.84 3.09 -3.26
N ALA A 61 -3.29 4.24 -2.76
CA ALA A 61 -4.27 5.07 -3.43
C ALA A 61 -3.66 5.90 -4.57
N ARG A 62 -4.50 6.17 -5.56
CA ARG A 62 -4.24 7.08 -6.68
C ARG A 62 -5.51 7.89 -6.98
N PRO A 63 -5.52 9.23 -6.77
CA PRO A 63 -4.45 10.07 -6.22
C PRO A 63 -3.99 9.67 -4.80
N ARG A 64 -2.77 10.07 -4.41
CA ARG A 64 -2.19 9.74 -3.10
C ARG A 64 -3.04 10.34 -1.98
N ASN A 65 -3.20 9.60 -0.88
CA ASN A 65 -3.92 10.09 0.29
C ASN A 65 -2.98 10.57 1.41
N VAL A 66 -1.69 10.29 1.32
CA VAL A 66 -0.68 10.76 2.28
C VAL A 66 -0.03 12.05 1.78
N SER A 67 -0.11 13.12 2.58
CA SER A 67 0.53 14.39 2.29
C SER A 67 2.05 14.24 2.20
N ARG A 68 2.68 14.94 1.24
CA ARG A 68 4.14 14.99 1.11
C ARG A 68 4.84 15.56 2.34
N GLU A 69 4.13 16.39 3.08
CA GLU A 69 4.60 16.95 4.33
C GLU A 69 4.95 15.87 5.35
N VAL A 70 4.30 14.70 5.32
CA VAL A 70 4.61 13.58 6.23
C VAL A 70 6.07 13.18 6.06
N SER A 71 6.49 12.86 4.83
CA SER A 71 7.88 12.44 4.57
C SER A 71 8.91 13.57 4.70
N LEU A 72 8.48 14.84 4.64
CA LEU A 72 9.37 15.99 4.81
C LEU A 72 9.59 16.34 6.29
N LYS A 73 8.57 16.16 7.14
CA LYS A 73 8.59 16.59 8.55
C LYS A 73 8.78 15.45 9.55
N ARG A 74 8.45 14.21 9.16
CA ARG A 74 8.53 13.02 10.02
C ARG A 74 9.64 12.11 9.53
N ASN A 75 10.79 12.17 10.20
CA ASN A 75 11.91 11.26 9.97
C ASN A 75 11.79 9.97 10.80
N ASP A 76 10.71 9.82 11.56
CA ASP A 76 10.36 8.73 12.46
C ASP A 76 9.13 7.94 11.98
N VAL A 77 8.60 8.26 10.79
CA VAL A 77 7.48 7.57 10.13
C VAL A 77 7.94 7.08 8.76
N LEU A 78 7.62 5.83 8.44
CA LEU A 78 7.96 5.24 7.14
C LEU A 78 6.75 5.30 6.22
N VAL A 79 6.83 6.07 5.14
CA VAL A 79 5.81 6.06 4.07
C VAL A 79 6.33 5.26 2.88
N ILE A 80 5.57 4.28 2.43
CA ILE A 80 5.83 3.49 1.23
C ILE A 80 4.62 3.49 0.30
N GLU A 81 4.85 3.37 -0.99
CA GLU A 81 3.82 3.23 -2.01
C GLU A 81 3.62 1.75 -2.33
N GLY A 82 2.36 1.31 -2.34
CA GLY A 82 1.99 -0.04 -2.72
C GLY A 82 1.75 -0.20 -4.22
N GLY A 83 1.71 -1.45 -4.68
CA GLY A 83 1.21 -1.78 -6.02
C GLY A 83 2.15 -1.43 -7.18
N VAL A 84 3.47 -1.55 -6.99
CA VAL A 84 4.47 -1.39 -8.06
C VAL A 84 5.12 -2.73 -8.37
N ILE A 85 5.20 -3.09 -9.66
CA ILE A 85 5.66 -4.39 -10.16
C ILE A 85 6.79 -4.20 -11.16
N ASN A 86 7.86 -4.98 -11.02
CA ASN A 86 8.87 -5.20 -12.05
C ASN A 86 8.30 -6.14 -13.12
N VAL A 87 8.21 -5.64 -14.35
CA VAL A 87 7.72 -6.38 -15.51
C VAL A 87 8.91 -7.09 -16.18
N PRO A 88 8.80 -8.40 -16.47
CA PRO A 88 9.88 -9.18 -17.04
C PRO A 88 10.17 -8.80 -18.50
N GLY A 89 11.44 -8.95 -18.91
CA GLY A 89 11.90 -8.66 -20.26
C GLY A 89 12.29 -7.19 -20.47
N ASP A 90 12.67 -6.86 -21.70
CA ASP A 90 13.09 -5.50 -22.10
C ASP A 90 11.87 -4.70 -22.59
N VAL A 91 10.93 -4.47 -21.67
CA VAL A 91 9.68 -3.76 -22.00
C VAL A 91 9.93 -2.25 -22.09
N ASP A 92 9.50 -1.65 -23.19
CA ASP A 92 9.37 -0.20 -23.34
C ASP A 92 7.88 0.17 -23.44
N PHE A 93 7.36 0.79 -22.38
CA PHE A 93 5.98 1.25 -22.33
C PHE A 93 5.70 2.47 -23.21
N HIS A 94 6.73 3.14 -23.72
CA HIS A 94 6.64 4.40 -24.45
C HIS A 94 5.88 5.50 -23.66
N PHE A 95 5.83 5.37 -22.33
CA PHE A 95 5.14 6.28 -21.43
C PHE A 95 5.82 6.26 -20.05
N ASN A 96 5.96 7.44 -19.43
CA ASN A 96 6.52 7.57 -18.08
C ASN A 96 5.41 7.77 -17.06
N PHE A 97 5.12 6.73 -16.27
CA PHE A 97 4.14 6.76 -15.19
C PHE A 97 4.69 7.27 -13.84
N GLY A 98 5.92 7.80 -13.83
CA GLY A 98 6.67 8.17 -12.62
C GLY A 98 7.56 7.06 -12.08
N PHE A 99 7.66 5.91 -12.75
CA PHE A 99 8.49 4.80 -12.29
C PHE A 99 9.73 4.58 -13.16
N PRO A 100 10.78 3.90 -12.64
CA PRO A 100 11.93 3.49 -13.43
C PRO A 100 11.52 2.59 -14.62
N PRO A 101 12.39 2.42 -15.62
CA PRO A 101 12.17 1.46 -16.70
C PRO A 101 11.80 0.06 -16.18
N HIS A 102 11.00 -0.66 -16.96
CA HIS A 102 10.51 -2.01 -16.64
C HIS A 102 9.64 -2.12 -15.39
N THR A 103 9.03 -1.03 -14.93
CA THR A 103 8.12 -1.07 -13.78
C THR A 103 6.75 -0.47 -14.10
N SER A 104 5.71 -1.07 -13.52
CA SER A 104 4.32 -0.70 -13.76
C SER A 104 3.51 -0.72 -12.46
N TYR A 105 2.32 -0.14 -12.49
CA TYR A 105 1.30 -0.41 -11.48
C TYR A 105 0.86 -1.88 -11.52
N ALA A 106 0.45 -2.42 -10.37
CA ALA A 106 -0.02 -3.79 -10.24
C ALA A 106 -1.26 -4.08 -11.09
N CYS A 107 -2.16 -3.11 -11.25
CA CYS A 107 -3.33 -3.25 -12.13
C CYS A 107 -2.95 -3.39 -13.61
N MET A 108 -1.88 -2.73 -14.05
CA MET A 108 -1.34 -2.90 -15.41
C MET A 108 -0.66 -4.26 -15.55
N ALA A 109 0.08 -4.68 -14.52
CA ALA A 109 0.71 -6.00 -14.49
C ALA A 109 -0.32 -7.13 -14.53
N GLU A 110 -1.46 -7.02 -13.83
CA GLU A 110 -2.55 -8.01 -13.89
C GLU A 110 -2.99 -8.26 -15.35
N THR A 111 -3.24 -7.19 -16.10
CA THR A 111 -3.60 -7.29 -17.53
C THR A 111 -2.54 -8.04 -18.34
N MET A 112 -1.26 -7.73 -18.13
CA MET A 112 -0.15 -8.39 -18.85
C MET A 112 -0.03 -9.87 -18.48
N ILE A 113 -0.11 -10.19 -17.19
CA ILE A 113 -0.04 -11.55 -16.66
C ILE A 113 -1.17 -12.40 -17.25
N LEU A 114 -2.40 -11.90 -17.23
CA LEU A 114 -3.56 -12.60 -17.77
C LEU A 114 -3.42 -12.83 -19.28
N ALA A 115 -2.94 -11.83 -20.02
CA ALA A 115 -2.72 -11.96 -21.46
C ALA A 115 -1.64 -13.01 -21.79
N LEU A 116 -0.56 -13.07 -21.00
CA LEU A 116 0.49 -14.09 -21.14
C LEU A 116 0.01 -15.50 -20.77
N ASP A 117 -0.96 -15.62 -19.87
CA ASP A 117 -1.61 -16.90 -19.53
C ASP A 117 -2.76 -17.27 -20.48
N GLY A 118 -3.09 -16.41 -21.46
CA GLY A 118 -4.21 -16.62 -22.39
C GLY A 118 -5.59 -16.50 -21.73
N ARG A 119 -5.69 -15.82 -20.59
CA ARG A 119 -6.93 -15.60 -19.84
C ARG A 119 -7.56 -14.27 -20.22
N TYR A 120 -8.57 -14.32 -21.08
CA TYR A 120 -9.29 -13.14 -21.54
C TYR A 120 -10.68 -13.06 -20.88
N GLU A 121 -10.69 -12.68 -19.61
CA GLU A 121 -11.90 -12.58 -18.81
C GLU A 121 -11.88 -11.34 -17.92
N ASN A 122 -13.04 -10.96 -17.38
CA ASN A 122 -13.14 -9.91 -16.38
C ASN A 122 -12.66 -10.45 -15.01
N PHE A 123 -11.34 -10.57 -14.85
CA PHE A 123 -10.72 -11.27 -13.73
C PHE A 123 -11.02 -10.58 -12.39
N SER A 124 -10.66 -9.31 -12.26
CA SER A 124 -10.95 -8.44 -11.12
C SER A 124 -12.01 -7.41 -11.51
N LEU A 125 -13.28 -7.67 -11.18
CA LEU A 125 -14.40 -6.77 -11.51
C LEU A 125 -15.40 -6.67 -10.35
N GLY A 126 -15.81 -5.43 -10.04
CA GLY A 126 -16.78 -5.14 -8.99
C GLY A 126 -16.14 -4.98 -7.61
N ARG A 127 -16.98 -5.01 -6.56
CA ARG A 127 -16.55 -4.79 -5.17
C ARG A 127 -16.20 -6.08 -4.43
N SER A 128 -16.69 -7.22 -4.91
CA SER A 128 -16.43 -8.52 -4.30
C SER A 128 -15.16 -9.11 -4.89
N LEU A 129 -14.12 -9.18 -4.08
CA LEU A 129 -12.86 -9.84 -4.44
C LEU A 129 -12.87 -11.27 -3.91
N ASP A 130 -12.44 -12.21 -4.75
CA ASP A 130 -12.26 -13.61 -4.37
C ASP A 130 -10.80 -13.85 -4.02
N ILE A 131 -10.54 -14.28 -2.78
CA ILE A 131 -9.18 -14.60 -2.30
C ILE A 131 -8.51 -15.66 -3.19
N ASN A 132 -9.27 -16.59 -3.76
CA ASN A 132 -8.71 -17.59 -4.67
C ASN A 132 -8.19 -16.95 -5.97
N LYS A 133 -8.86 -15.91 -6.48
CA LYS A 133 -8.37 -15.13 -7.63
C LYS A 133 -7.12 -14.34 -7.27
N ILE A 134 -7.04 -13.78 -6.06
CA ILE A 134 -5.84 -13.08 -5.56
C ILE A 134 -4.65 -14.06 -5.51
N ASN A 135 -4.86 -15.27 -4.98
CA ASN A 135 -3.83 -16.30 -4.94
C ASN A 135 -3.42 -16.76 -6.35
N LEU A 136 -4.40 -16.91 -7.25
CA LEU A 136 -4.14 -17.31 -8.64
C LEU A 136 -3.32 -16.26 -9.38
N ILE A 137 -3.67 -14.96 -9.31
CA ILE A 137 -2.89 -13.93 -10.00
C ILE A 137 -1.47 -13.83 -9.46
N SER A 138 -1.26 -14.06 -8.16
CA SER A 138 0.07 -14.15 -7.56
C SER A 138 0.89 -15.31 -8.14
N GLN A 139 0.30 -16.50 -8.26
CA GLN A 139 0.95 -17.66 -8.87
C GLN A 139 1.27 -17.43 -10.36
N LEU A 140 0.38 -16.77 -11.08
CA LEU A 140 0.61 -16.41 -12.49
C LEU A 140 1.71 -15.35 -12.63
N ALA A 141 1.77 -14.38 -11.71
CA ALA A 141 2.85 -13.40 -11.66
C ALA A 141 4.21 -14.13 -11.52
N ASP A 142 4.32 -15.07 -10.58
CA ASP A 142 5.51 -15.89 -10.38
C ASP A 142 5.85 -16.72 -11.62
N LYS A 143 4.85 -17.41 -12.21
CA LYS A 143 5.00 -18.21 -13.44
C LYS A 143 5.61 -17.39 -14.58
N HIS A 144 5.21 -16.13 -14.70
CA HIS A 144 5.66 -15.24 -15.77
C HIS A 144 6.84 -14.35 -15.37
N ASN A 145 7.40 -14.49 -14.16
CA ASN A 145 8.53 -13.71 -13.62
C ASN A 145 8.24 -12.23 -13.36
N PHE A 146 6.99 -11.86 -13.11
CA PHE A 146 6.64 -10.56 -12.53
C PHE A 146 7.03 -10.56 -11.05
N LYS A 147 7.63 -9.47 -10.57
CA LYS A 147 8.11 -9.37 -9.19
C LYS A 147 7.65 -8.08 -8.56
N MET A 148 7.38 -8.07 -7.26
CA MET A 148 7.18 -6.80 -6.54
C MET A 148 8.41 -5.91 -6.73
N ALA A 149 8.18 -4.67 -7.16
CA ALA A 149 9.23 -3.66 -7.11
C ALA A 149 9.45 -3.32 -5.62
N GLY A 150 10.70 -3.16 -5.22
CA GLY A 150 11.02 -2.77 -3.84
C GLY A 150 10.31 -1.47 -3.43
N PHE A 151 10.31 -1.19 -2.13
CA PHE A 151 9.57 -0.04 -1.59
C PHE A 151 9.93 1.29 -2.26
N ARG A 152 8.91 2.12 -2.46
CA ARG A 152 9.06 3.46 -3.05
C ARG A 152 8.35 4.49 -2.20
N ASN A 153 8.80 5.73 -2.27
CA ASN A 153 8.11 6.87 -1.68
C ASN A 153 8.32 8.09 -2.59
N PHE A 154 7.23 8.76 -3.00
CA PHE A 154 7.25 9.82 -4.00
C PHE A 154 8.11 9.46 -5.21
N GLU A 155 7.89 8.27 -5.78
CA GLU A 155 8.61 7.80 -6.97
C GLU A 155 10.12 7.61 -6.78
N ARG A 156 10.62 7.62 -5.54
CA ARG A 156 12.01 7.30 -5.20
C ARG A 156 12.09 5.96 -4.51
N ALA A 157 13.15 5.20 -4.79
CA ALA A 157 13.38 3.95 -4.08
C ALA A 157 13.65 4.22 -2.60
N VAL A 158 13.00 3.46 -1.72
CA VAL A 158 13.26 3.45 -0.29
C VAL A 158 14.35 2.41 -0.02
N SER A 159 15.52 2.88 0.41
CA SER A 159 16.66 2.00 0.69
C SER A 159 16.54 1.35 2.07
N THR A 160 17.20 0.20 2.25
CA THR A 160 17.32 -0.44 3.57
C THR A 160 17.95 0.51 4.60
N GLN A 161 18.92 1.32 4.18
CA GLN A 161 19.53 2.34 5.05
C GLN A 161 18.48 3.34 5.55
N HIS A 162 17.63 3.85 4.66
CA HIS A 162 16.57 4.78 5.05
C HIS A 162 15.59 4.13 6.03
N ILE A 163 15.23 2.87 5.83
CA ILE A 163 14.36 2.12 6.75
C ILE A 163 15.00 2.02 8.14
N GLU A 164 16.29 1.69 8.23
CA GLU A 164 16.99 1.62 9.52
C GLU A 164 17.12 3.00 10.18
N GLU A 165 17.34 4.07 9.41
CA GLU A 165 17.35 5.45 9.92
C GLU A 165 15.99 5.84 10.53
N VAL A 166 14.88 5.57 9.82
CA VAL A 166 13.53 5.84 10.32
C VAL A 166 13.25 5.05 11.59
N LYS A 167 13.62 3.76 11.60
CA LYS A 167 13.46 2.89 12.76
C LYS A 167 14.24 3.40 13.98
N HIS A 168 15.47 3.87 13.78
CA HIS A 168 16.27 4.46 14.85
C HIS A 168 15.62 5.74 15.39
N ASN A 169 15.18 6.64 14.51
CA ASN A 169 14.50 7.88 14.91
C ASN A 169 13.18 7.60 15.65
N ALA A 170 12.43 6.59 15.22
CA ALA A 170 11.21 6.15 15.89
C ALA A 170 11.47 5.69 17.32
N GLN A 171 12.51 4.89 17.54
CA GLN A 171 12.91 4.46 18.89
C GLN A 171 13.25 5.65 19.79
N HIS A 172 13.97 6.64 19.26
CA HIS A 172 14.29 7.86 20.00
C HIS A 172 13.05 8.69 20.32
N ALA A 173 12.16 8.91 19.36
CA ALA A 173 10.93 9.67 19.55
C ALA A 173 10.00 9.00 20.59
N LEU A 174 9.86 7.67 20.53
CA LEU A 174 9.08 6.90 21.50
C LEU A 174 9.69 6.97 22.91
N ALA A 175 11.03 6.99 23.04
CA ALA A 175 11.69 7.13 24.33
C ALA A 175 11.54 8.55 24.93
N VAL A 176 11.43 9.59 24.11
CA VAL A 176 11.24 10.98 24.55
C VAL A 176 9.78 11.27 24.92
N HIS A 177 8.83 10.66 24.21
CA HIS A 177 7.39 10.82 24.46
C HIS A 177 6.82 9.75 25.42
N GLY A 178 7.61 8.74 25.78
CA GLY A 178 7.33 7.76 26.82
C GLY A 178 7.76 8.25 28.21
N CYS A 179 7.10 9.30 28.70
CA CYS A 179 7.04 9.71 30.10
C CYS A 179 5.61 10.16 30.42
#